data_AF-V7B443-F1
#
_entry.id   AF-V7B443-F1
#
_cell.length_a   1.000
_cell.length_b   1.000
_cell.length_c   1.000
_cell.angle_alpha   90.00
_cell.angle_beta   90.00
_cell.angle_gamma   90.00
#
_symmetry.space_group_name_H-M   'P 1'
#
loop_
_entity.id
_entity.type
_entity.pdbx_description
1 polymer ?
#
loop_
_entity_poly.entity_id
_entity_poly.type
_entity_poly.pdbx_seq_one_letter_code
_entity_poly.pdbx_strand_id
1 'polypeptide(L)'
;MLRPLCHPLPRLHITGFLLMQRSNIFGRQDILGSWLPARYISNESVELKTYNDVVRFSLDKSDDINSAEKIQKNKKVKMSKKAKVNELRFYRLKAKKKMNSSNPEVRIRYKLEKAKRKETWLIEKLRKYDIPNPPPETFDPEILTEEERHYLKRTGEKKKHYVPVGRRGVFGGVVLNMHLHWKNHETVKVICKPCKPGQVHEYAEELARLSKGIVIDIKPNNIIIFYRGKNYAQPEVMSPPNTLSKAKALEKYRFGQSLEHTSQFIERLEKELEEYHQHLAKFRKGKEDTTTRC
;
A
#
# COMPACT_ATOMS: atom_id res chain seq x y z
N MET A 1 -13.69 62.55 3.20
CA MET A 1 -12.43 62.76 2.47
C MET A 1 -11.49 61.59 2.76
N LEU A 2 -10.92 61.01 1.69
CA LEU A 2 -9.60 60.35 1.55
C LEU A 2 -9.18 59.20 2.51
N ARG A 3 -9.45 57.95 2.06
CA ARG A 3 -8.55 56.84 1.63
C ARG A 3 -7.26 56.44 2.46
N PRO A 4 -6.74 55.21 2.26
CA PRO A 4 -6.34 54.23 3.29
C PRO A 4 -4.81 53.98 3.36
N LEU A 5 -4.33 53.12 4.28
CA LEU A 5 -2.99 52.50 4.19
C LEU A 5 -2.98 51.07 4.77
N CYS A 6 -2.39 50.17 3.97
CA CYS A 6 -2.38 48.71 4.12
C CYS A 6 -1.25 48.19 5.04
N HIS A 7 -1.42 46.96 5.51
CA HIS A 7 -0.41 46.12 6.16
C HIS A 7 0.82 45.83 5.27
N PRO A 8 1.99 45.56 5.89
CA PRO A 8 2.98 44.66 5.33
C PRO A 8 3.24 43.44 6.23
N LEU A 9 3.17 42.24 5.64
CA LEU A 9 3.73 41.00 6.17
C LEU A 9 5.17 40.81 5.67
N PRO A 10 6.09 40.23 6.46
CA PRO A 10 7.48 40.03 6.05
C PRO A 10 7.64 38.81 5.12
N ARG A 11 8.36 39.02 4.02
CA ARG A 11 8.86 37.97 3.10
C ARG A 11 10.05 37.25 3.74
N LEU A 12 10.03 35.92 3.77
CA LEU A 12 11.23 35.11 4.01
C LEU A 12 11.67 34.48 2.68
N HIS A 13 12.82 34.95 2.20
CA HIS A 13 13.56 34.42 1.07
C HIS A 13 14.22 33.08 1.48
N ILE A 14 13.98 32.03 0.69
CA ILE A 14 14.70 30.76 0.79
C ILE A 14 15.92 30.86 -0.14
N THR A 15 17.11 30.96 0.43
CA THR A 15 18.39 30.89 -0.29
C THR A 15 18.83 29.45 -0.48
N GLY A 16 19.48 29.20 -1.61
CA GLY A 16 19.64 27.90 -2.25
C GLY A 16 20.53 26.89 -1.52
N PHE A 17 20.11 25.64 -1.58
CA PHE A 17 20.92 24.49 -1.20
C PHE A 17 21.78 24.04 -2.38
N LEU A 18 23.10 24.08 -2.16
CA LEU A 18 24.15 23.58 -3.04
C LEU A 18 23.96 22.09 -3.37
N LEU A 19 23.94 21.81 -4.67
CA LEU A 19 23.93 20.48 -5.25
C LEU A 19 25.35 19.88 -5.18
N MET A 20 25.65 19.05 -4.18
CA MET A 20 26.83 18.19 -4.22
C MET A 20 26.49 16.90 -4.98
N GLN A 21 27.04 16.79 -6.19
CA GLN A 21 27.17 15.53 -6.93
C GLN A 21 27.90 14.49 -6.09
N ARG A 22 27.33 13.28 -5.99
CA ARG A 22 28.11 12.09 -5.67
C ARG A 22 27.63 10.91 -6.51
N SER A 23 28.64 10.20 -6.97
CA SER A 23 28.70 9.29 -8.10
C SER A 23 27.96 7.96 -7.91
N ASN A 24 27.47 7.46 -9.05
CA ASN A 24 26.96 6.12 -9.28
C ASN A 24 27.95 5.04 -8.82
N ILE A 25 27.50 4.11 -7.97
CA ILE A 25 28.07 2.76 -7.89
C ILE A 25 26.94 1.73 -7.87
N PHE A 26 27.02 0.84 -8.85
CA PHE A 26 26.22 -0.33 -9.16
C PHE A 26 25.85 -1.22 -7.96
N GLY A 27 24.62 -1.73 -7.92
CA GLY A 27 24.21 -2.72 -6.91
C GLY A 27 22.83 -3.36 -7.13
N ARG A 28 22.76 -4.29 -8.08
CA ARG A 28 21.71 -5.31 -8.37
C ARG A 28 20.43 -5.32 -7.52
N GLN A 29 19.30 -5.07 -8.17
CA GLN A 29 17.96 -5.49 -7.76
C GLN A 29 17.72 -6.98 -8.07
N ASP A 30 17.41 -7.77 -7.05
CA ASP A 30 16.81 -9.10 -7.22
C ASP A 30 15.29 -9.01 -7.04
N ILE A 31 14.58 -9.18 -8.15
CA ILE A 31 13.12 -9.22 -8.24
C ILE A 31 12.64 -10.62 -7.87
N LEU A 32 11.94 -10.76 -6.74
CA LEU A 32 11.21 -11.98 -6.39
C LEU A 32 9.85 -11.97 -7.12
N GLY A 33 9.86 -12.48 -8.34
CA GLY A 33 8.69 -12.59 -9.21
C GLY A 33 7.63 -13.58 -8.70
N SER A 34 6.39 -13.14 -8.73
CA SER A 34 5.17 -13.93 -8.55
C SER A 34 5.10 -15.07 -9.56
N TRP A 35 4.82 -16.28 -9.07
CA TRP A 35 4.45 -17.42 -9.90
C TRP A 35 2.96 -17.32 -10.25
N LEU A 36 2.66 -16.86 -11.46
CA LEU A 36 1.45 -17.21 -12.20
C LEU A 36 1.92 -17.74 -13.57
N PRO A 37 1.43 -18.90 -14.05
CA PRO A 37 1.81 -19.39 -15.36
C PRO A 37 1.05 -18.59 -16.43
N ALA A 38 1.64 -17.50 -16.91
CA ALA A 38 1.25 -16.88 -18.17
C ALA A 38 1.78 -17.78 -19.29
N ARG A 39 0.89 -18.51 -19.97
CA ARG A 39 1.23 -19.18 -21.24
C ARG A 39 1.43 -18.07 -22.27
N TYR A 40 2.69 -17.80 -22.59
CA TYR A 40 3.06 -16.92 -23.69
C TYR A 40 2.93 -17.73 -24.99
N ILE A 41 1.86 -17.49 -25.75
CA ILE A 41 1.70 -18.02 -27.10
C ILE A 41 2.39 -17.01 -28.02
N SER A 42 3.46 -17.43 -28.69
CA SER A 42 4.05 -16.64 -29.78
C SER A 42 3.10 -16.66 -30.96
N ASN A 43 2.75 -15.49 -31.50
CA ASN A 43 2.00 -15.37 -32.73
C ASN A 43 2.89 -15.80 -33.90
N GLU A 44 2.89 -17.10 -34.21
CA GLU A 44 3.47 -17.65 -35.43
C GLU A 44 2.32 -17.80 -36.43
N SER A 45 2.38 -17.09 -37.56
CA SER A 45 1.30 -17.09 -38.56
C SER A 45 1.24 -18.45 -39.25
N VAL A 46 0.12 -19.16 -39.10
CA VAL A 46 -0.13 -20.44 -39.75
C VAL A 46 -0.79 -20.17 -41.10
N GLU A 47 -0.13 -20.53 -42.19
CA GLU A 47 -0.72 -20.49 -43.53
C GLU A 47 -1.47 -21.79 -43.84
N LEU A 48 -2.64 -21.64 -44.46
CA LEU A 48 -3.57 -22.73 -44.78
C LEU A 48 -3.58 -22.91 -46.30
N LYS A 49 -2.90 -23.95 -46.80
CA LYS A 49 -2.87 -24.28 -48.23
C LYS A 49 -3.78 -25.47 -48.50
N THR A 50 -4.80 -25.26 -49.31
CA THR A 50 -5.74 -26.30 -49.76
C THR A 50 -5.39 -26.71 -51.19
N TYR A 51 -4.79 -27.88 -51.37
CA TYR A 51 -4.67 -28.52 -52.68
C TYR A 51 -5.13 -29.97 -52.56
N ASN A 52 -6.04 -30.38 -53.45
CA ASN A 52 -6.57 -31.73 -53.60
C ASN A 52 -7.18 -32.33 -52.32
N ASP A 53 -8.22 -31.68 -51.77
CA ASP A 53 -9.05 -32.16 -50.64
C ASP A 53 -8.32 -32.59 -49.36
N VAL A 54 -7.04 -32.21 -49.21
CA VAL A 54 -6.26 -32.43 -47.99
C VAL A 54 -5.78 -31.10 -47.43
N VAL A 55 -6.19 -30.80 -46.20
CA VAL A 55 -5.75 -29.62 -45.46
C VAL A 55 -4.38 -29.90 -44.84
N ARG A 56 -3.35 -29.12 -45.22
CA ARG A 56 -2.01 -29.22 -44.65
C ARG A 56 -1.58 -27.88 -44.07
N PHE A 57 -1.18 -27.89 -42.79
CA PHE A 57 -0.64 -26.72 -42.10
C PHE A 57 0.87 -26.69 -42.25
N SER A 58 1.42 -25.58 -42.77
CA SER A 58 2.87 -25.33 -42.82
C SER A 58 3.21 -24.10 -41.98
N LEU A 59 4.23 -24.24 -41.13
CA LEU A 59 4.89 -23.12 -40.46
C LEU A 59 6.01 -22.63 -41.38
N ASP A 60 5.81 -21.48 -42.00
CA ASP A 60 6.80 -20.93 -42.93
C ASP A 60 8.01 -20.43 -42.13
N LYS A 61 9.20 -20.91 -42.49
CA LYS A 61 10.47 -20.34 -42.01
C LYS A 61 10.99 -19.49 -43.15
N SER A 62 10.89 -18.17 -43.01
CA SER A 62 11.53 -17.25 -43.94
C SER A 62 13.05 -17.33 -43.77
N ASP A 63 13.72 -17.93 -44.76
CA ASP A 63 15.14 -17.75 -44.98
C ASP A 63 15.33 -16.44 -45.74
N ASP A 64 15.84 -15.41 -45.06
CA ASP A 64 16.55 -14.31 -45.71
C ASP A 64 17.65 -13.77 -44.77
N ILE A 65 18.83 -13.68 -45.35
CA ILE A 65 20.11 -13.44 -44.71
C ILE A 65 20.43 -11.92 -44.70
N ASN A 66 20.93 -11.45 -43.56
CA ASN A 66 21.69 -10.21 -43.31
C ASN A 66 20.94 -8.89 -43.08
N SER A 67 20.59 -8.63 -41.82
CA SER A 67 21.12 -7.50 -41.01
C SER A 67 20.46 -7.48 -39.63
N ALA A 68 20.58 -8.58 -38.89
CA ALA A 68 20.12 -8.62 -37.51
C ALA A 68 21.26 -8.18 -36.59
N GLU A 69 21.24 -6.92 -36.15
CA GLU A 69 21.84 -6.56 -34.87
C GLU A 69 21.28 -7.51 -33.81
N LYS A 70 22.11 -8.49 -33.40
CA LYS A 70 21.81 -9.41 -32.32
C LYS A 70 21.65 -8.61 -31.04
N ILE A 71 20.43 -8.14 -30.77
CA ILE A 71 20.00 -7.88 -29.40
C ILE A 71 20.04 -9.25 -28.71
N GLN A 72 21.18 -9.54 -28.07
CA GLN A 72 21.37 -10.71 -27.23
C GLN A 72 20.36 -10.63 -26.09
N LYS A 73 19.16 -11.19 -26.31
CA LYS A 73 18.24 -11.51 -25.23
C LYS A 73 18.97 -12.53 -24.37
N ASN A 74 19.60 -12.06 -23.29
CA ASN A 74 20.26 -12.88 -22.28
C ASN A 74 19.32 -14.02 -21.85
N LYS A 75 19.48 -15.21 -22.42
CA LYS A 75 18.77 -16.42 -21.97
C LYS A 75 19.32 -16.71 -20.57
N LYS A 76 18.59 -16.31 -19.52
CA LYS A 76 18.90 -16.68 -18.14
C LYS A 76 18.96 -18.21 -18.07
N VAL A 77 20.17 -18.77 -18.01
CA VAL A 77 20.38 -20.20 -17.83
C VAL A 77 19.77 -20.57 -16.47
N LYS A 78 18.71 -21.38 -16.51
CA LYS A 78 18.04 -21.83 -15.28
C LYS A 78 18.98 -22.82 -14.58
N MET A 79 19.41 -22.47 -13.37
CA MET A 79 20.20 -23.34 -12.48
C MET A 79 19.56 -24.73 -12.36
N SER A 80 20.39 -25.78 -12.31
CA SER A 80 19.89 -27.13 -12.04
C SER A 80 19.21 -27.18 -10.66
N LYS A 81 18.23 -28.09 -10.50
CA LYS A 81 17.52 -28.27 -9.22
C LYS A 81 18.50 -28.46 -8.05
N LYS A 82 19.56 -29.25 -8.26
CA LYS A 82 20.63 -29.52 -7.28
C LYS A 82 21.44 -28.27 -6.95
N ALA A 83 21.81 -27.46 -7.95
CA ALA A 83 22.54 -26.23 -7.74
C ALA A 83 21.72 -25.22 -6.91
N LYS A 84 20.42 -25.08 -7.19
CA LYS A 84 19.50 -24.24 -6.42
C LYS A 84 19.37 -24.68 -4.96
N VAL A 85 19.31 -25.99 -4.70
CA VAL A 85 19.25 -26.54 -3.33
C VAL A 85 20.55 -26.24 -2.57
N ASN A 86 21.70 -26.42 -3.20
CA ASN A 86 23.01 -26.12 -2.59
C ASN A 86 23.15 -24.62 -2.25
N GLU A 87 22.69 -23.75 -3.14
CA GLU A 87 22.65 -22.31 -2.93
C GLU A 87 21.78 -21.93 -1.71
N LEU A 88 20.56 -22.49 -1.63
CA LEU A 88 19.69 -22.28 -0.46
C LEU A 88 20.34 -22.80 0.83
N ARG A 89 21.02 -23.95 0.78
CA ARG A 89 21.75 -24.52 1.93
C ARG A 89 22.87 -23.57 2.39
N PHE A 90 23.62 -22.98 1.46
CA PHE A 90 24.66 -22.01 1.77
C PHE A 90 24.12 -20.75 2.46
N TYR A 91 23.03 -20.17 1.95
CA TYR A 91 22.40 -19.03 2.61
C TYR A 91 21.86 -19.37 4.00
N ARG A 92 21.31 -20.58 4.20
CA ARG A 92 20.89 -21.07 5.53
C ARG A 92 22.07 -21.18 6.49
N LEU A 93 23.21 -21.73 6.05
CA LEU A 93 24.41 -21.83 6.88
C LEU A 93 24.96 -20.44 7.27
N LYS A 94 25.03 -19.51 6.32
CA LYS A 94 25.42 -18.11 6.60
C LYS A 94 24.48 -17.45 7.61
N ALA A 95 23.16 -17.63 7.45
CA ALA A 95 22.16 -17.13 8.39
C ALA A 95 22.35 -17.73 9.79
N LYS A 96 22.58 -19.05 9.89
CA LYS A 96 22.85 -19.74 11.16
C LYS A 96 24.11 -19.21 11.83
N LYS A 97 25.19 -18.97 11.06
CA LYS A 97 26.43 -18.37 11.58
C LYS A 97 26.21 -16.97 12.16
N LYS A 98 25.43 -16.12 11.49
CA LYS A 98 25.08 -14.77 12.00
C LYS A 98 24.15 -14.82 13.22
N MET A 99 23.26 -15.80 13.29
CA MET A 99 22.36 -15.96 14.44
C MET A 99 23.07 -16.53 15.68
N ASN A 100 24.03 -17.42 15.47
CA ASN A 100 24.78 -18.10 16.53
C ASN A 100 26.10 -17.37 16.88
N SER A 101 26.31 -16.15 16.39
CA SER A 101 27.54 -15.41 16.70
C SER A 101 27.54 -14.99 18.16
N SER A 102 28.69 -15.16 18.84
CA SER A 102 28.84 -14.76 20.25
C SER A 102 28.63 -13.25 20.45
N ASN A 103 28.96 -12.42 19.45
CA ASN A 103 28.72 -10.99 19.50
C ASN A 103 27.21 -10.67 19.32
N PRO A 104 26.54 -10.07 20.33
CA PRO A 104 25.12 -9.73 20.26
C PRO A 104 24.81 -8.64 19.22
N GLU A 105 25.72 -7.69 18.97
CA GLU A 105 25.54 -6.65 17.97
C GLU A 105 25.36 -7.22 16.56
N VAL A 106 26.15 -8.24 16.22
CA VAL A 106 26.05 -8.92 14.92
C VAL A 106 24.69 -9.62 14.79
N ARG A 107 24.17 -10.21 15.87
CA ARG A 107 22.85 -10.86 15.91
C ARG A 107 21.73 -9.83 15.72
N ILE A 108 21.77 -8.73 16.47
CA ILE A 108 20.75 -7.67 16.45
C ILE A 108 20.73 -7.00 15.06
N ARG A 109 21.89 -6.59 14.54
CA ARG A 109 22.00 -5.99 13.19
C ARG A 109 21.47 -6.93 12.10
N TYR A 110 21.76 -8.23 12.19
CA TYR A 110 21.23 -9.20 11.23
C TYR A 110 19.70 -9.31 11.28
N LYS A 111 19.10 -9.37 12.49
CA LYS A 111 17.63 -9.37 12.63
C LYS A 111 17.01 -8.09 12.08
N LEU A 112 17.62 -6.94 12.38
CA LEU A 112 17.17 -5.62 11.95
C LEU A 112 17.20 -5.50 10.42
N GLU A 113 18.29 -5.91 9.78
CA GLU A 113 18.42 -5.93 8.32
C GLU A 113 17.33 -6.79 7.65
N LYS A 114 17.02 -7.95 8.24
CA LYS A 114 15.96 -8.84 7.74
C LYS A 114 14.56 -8.25 7.93
N ALA A 115 14.33 -7.58 9.06
CA ALA A 115 13.06 -6.91 9.34
C ALA A 115 12.84 -5.72 8.41
N LYS A 116 13.84 -4.85 8.22
CA LYS A 116 13.76 -3.71 7.28
C LYS A 116 13.50 -4.15 5.84
N ARG A 117 14.12 -5.23 5.38
CA ARG A 117 13.81 -5.81 4.06
C ARG A 117 12.37 -6.31 3.93
N LYS A 118 11.82 -6.87 5.01
CA LYS A 118 10.41 -7.31 5.03
C LYS A 118 9.47 -6.11 5.03
N GLU A 119 9.79 -5.08 5.81
CA GLU A 119 9.03 -3.82 5.87
C GLU A 119 8.95 -3.15 4.50
N THR A 120 10.08 -2.97 3.80
CA THR A 120 10.08 -2.37 2.45
C THR A 120 9.26 -3.18 1.46
N TRP A 121 9.36 -4.51 1.51
CA TRP A 121 8.54 -5.40 0.68
C TRP A 121 7.04 -5.27 0.98
N LEU A 122 6.65 -5.16 2.27
CA LEU A 122 5.26 -4.96 2.67
C LEU A 122 4.73 -3.59 2.21
N ILE A 123 5.52 -2.53 2.32
CA ILE A 123 5.18 -1.19 1.82
C ILE A 123 4.99 -1.24 0.30
N GLU A 124 5.88 -1.89 -0.45
CA GLU A 124 5.75 -2.05 -1.90
C GLU A 124 4.47 -2.82 -2.28
N LYS A 125 4.08 -3.82 -1.48
CA LYS A 125 2.81 -4.54 -1.68
C LYS A 125 1.60 -3.65 -1.39
N LEU A 126 1.63 -2.86 -0.32
CA LEU A 126 0.54 -1.95 0.04
C LEU A 126 0.32 -0.85 -1.00
N ARG A 127 1.40 -0.28 -1.54
CA ARG A 127 1.34 0.72 -2.63
C ARG A 127 0.56 0.27 -3.86
N LYS A 128 0.45 -1.05 -4.11
CA LYS A 128 -0.32 -1.61 -5.24
C LYS A 128 -1.84 -1.52 -5.04
N TYR A 129 -2.28 -1.32 -3.80
CA TYR A 129 -3.70 -1.15 -3.46
C TYR A 129 -4.10 0.31 -3.28
N ASP A 130 -3.14 1.23 -3.31
CA ASP A 130 -3.41 2.67 -3.29
C ASP A 130 -3.83 3.07 -4.70
N ILE A 131 -5.14 3.15 -4.91
CA ILE A 131 -5.73 3.61 -6.17
C ILE A 131 -5.58 5.14 -6.18
N PRO A 132 -4.88 5.73 -7.17
CA PRO A 132 -4.80 7.18 -7.28
C PRO A 132 -6.20 7.77 -7.24
N ASN A 133 -6.42 8.69 -6.31
CA ASN A 133 -7.67 9.39 -6.25
C ASN A 133 -7.81 10.22 -7.53
N PRO A 134 -8.92 10.10 -8.28
CA PRO A 134 -9.21 11.07 -9.33
C PRO A 134 -9.24 12.47 -8.69
N PRO A 135 -8.92 13.53 -9.44
CA PRO A 135 -9.02 14.89 -8.93
C PRO A 135 -10.41 15.07 -8.29
N PRO A 136 -10.51 15.81 -7.17
CA PRO A 136 -11.78 16.01 -6.50
C PRO A 136 -12.76 16.59 -7.53
N GLU A 137 -13.74 15.78 -7.93
CA GLU A 137 -14.88 16.30 -8.66
C GLU A 137 -15.46 17.37 -7.75
N THR A 138 -15.61 18.59 -8.28
CA THR A 138 -16.35 19.68 -7.64
C THR A 138 -17.81 19.27 -7.57
N PHE A 139 -18.11 18.33 -6.68
CA PHE A 139 -19.45 18.05 -6.28
C PHE A 139 -19.87 19.26 -5.45
N ASP A 140 -20.87 19.98 -5.93
CA ASP A 140 -21.42 21.12 -5.22
C ASP A 140 -21.90 20.58 -3.86
N PRO A 141 -21.25 20.92 -2.74
CA PRO A 141 -21.68 20.44 -1.45
C PRO A 141 -23.06 21.04 -1.26
N GLU A 142 -24.10 20.22 -1.45
CA GLU A 142 -25.46 20.62 -1.19
C GLU A 142 -25.48 21.29 0.19
N ILE A 143 -25.67 22.60 0.21
CA ILE A 143 -25.50 23.42 1.40
C ILE A 143 -26.67 23.06 2.32
N LEU A 144 -26.44 22.07 3.17
CA LEU A 144 -27.35 21.69 4.24
C LEU A 144 -27.35 22.81 5.25
N THR A 145 -28.53 23.32 5.57
CA THR A 145 -28.65 24.28 6.66
C THR A 145 -28.36 23.58 7.99
N GLU A 146 -27.96 24.34 9.01
CA GLU A 146 -27.63 23.75 10.31
C GLU A 146 -28.86 23.05 10.93
N GLU A 147 -30.07 23.57 10.68
CA GLU A 147 -31.32 22.96 11.12
C GLU A 147 -31.57 21.61 10.45
N GLU A 148 -31.36 21.52 9.13
CA GLU A 148 -31.47 20.27 8.37
C GLU A 148 -30.45 19.24 8.85
N ARG A 149 -29.21 19.68 9.08
CA ARG A 149 -28.14 18.82 9.59
C ARG A 149 -28.46 18.28 10.98
N HIS A 150 -28.96 19.12 11.87
CA HIS A 150 -29.37 18.71 13.21
C HIS A 150 -30.58 17.76 13.18
N TYR A 151 -31.56 18.00 12.30
CA TYR A 151 -32.68 17.09 12.08
C TYR A 151 -32.21 15.71 11.60
N LEU A 152 -31.35 15.67 10.56
CA LEU A 152 -30.81 14.43 10.00
C LEU A 152 -29.95 13.67 11.01
N LYS A 153 -29.19 14.38 11.85
CA LYS A 153 -28.43 13.77 12.94
C LYS A 153 -29.35 13.05 13.92
N ARG A 154 -30.41 13.71 14.40
CA ARG A 154 -31.36 13.12 15.35
C ARG A 154 -32.17 11.97 14.73
N THR A 155 -32.66 12.14 13.51
CA THR A 155 -33.44 11.11 12.80
C THR A 155 -32.57 9.91 12.40
N GLY A 156 -31.36 10.19 11.89
CA GLY A 156 -30.36 9.19 11.54
C GLY A 156 -29.94 8.35 12.75
N GLU A 157 -29.81 8.95 13.93
CA GLU A 157 -29.50 8.22 15.16
C GLU A 157 -30.64 7.30 15.64
N LYS A 158 -31.91 7.67 15.44
CA LYS A 158 -33.03 6.81 15.84
C LYS A 158 -33.24 5.60 14.91
N LYS A 159 -32.84 5.73 13.65
CA LYS A 159 -33.01 4.69 12.61
C LYS A 159 -32.20 3.42 12.91
N LYS A 160 -32.75 2.25 12.58
CA LYS A 160 -32.14 0.94 12.86
C LYS A 160 -31.28 0.37 11.71
N HIS A 161 -31.40 0.90 10.50
CA HIS A 161 -30.62 0.40 9.36
C HIS A 161 -29.15 0.81 9.48
N TYR A 162 -28.25 -0.15 9.28
CA TYR A 162 -26.82 0.07 9.36
C TYR A 162 -26.03 -0.81 8.40
N VAL A 163 -24.87 -0.32 8.00
CA VAL A 163 -23.88 -1.01 7.18
C VAL A 163 -22.65 -1.32 8.05
N PRO A 164 -22.33 -2.60 8.29
CA PRO A 164 -21.15 -2.97 9.06
C PRO A 164 -19.88 -2.87 8.21
N VAL A 165 -18.88 -2.15 8.71
CA VAL A 165 -17.51 -2.10 8.17
C VAL A 165 -16.60 -2.85 9.13
N GLY A 166 -16.08 -3.99 8.67
CA GLY A 166 -15.21 -4.86 9.46
C GLY A 166 -13.72 -4.59 9.24
N ARG A 167 -12.88 -5.56 9.60
CA ARG A 167 -11.42 -5.54 9.39
C ARG A 167 -10.97 -5.26 7.95
N ARG A 168 -11.83 -5.52 6.96
CA ARG A 168 -11.53 -5.28 5.54
C ARG A 168 -11.54 -3.80 5.17
N GLY A 169 -12.10 -2.94 6.02
CA GLY A 169 -12.31 -1.53 5.71
C GLY A 169 -13.34 -1.33 4.60
N VAL A 170 -13.19 -0.23 3.90
CA VAL A 170 -14.05 0.18 2.78
C VAL A 170 -13.70 -0.63 1.53
N PHE A 171 -14.72 -1.18 0.89
CA PHE A 171 -14.62 -1.89 -0.39
C PHE A 171 -15.96 -1.79 -1.12
N GLY A 172 -16.01 -2.17 -2.40
CA GLY A 172 -17.20 -1.94 -3.24
C GLY A 172 -18.52 -2.47 -2.67
N GLY A 173 -18.48 -3.60 -1.95
CA GLY A 173 -19.67 -4.16 -1.30
C GLY A 173 -20.25 -3.31 -0.16
N VAL A 174 -19.44 -2.48 0.51
CA VAL A 174 -19.92 -1.54 1.53
C VAL A 174 -20.73 -0.43 0.86
N VAL A 175 -20.19 0.14 -0.22
CA VAL A 175 -20.83 1.22 -1.00
C VAL A 175 -22.13 0.73 -1.64
N LEU A 176 -22.09 -0.46 -2.24
CA LEU A 176 -23.29 -1.15 -2.75
C LEU A 176 -24.37 -1.24 -1.66
N ASN A 177 -24.00 -1.67 -0.46
CA ASN A 177 -24.96 -1.83 0.64
C ASN A 177 -25.53 -0.48 1.12
N MET A 178 -24.74 0.60 1.08
CA MET A 178 -25.23 1.95 1.35
C MET A 178 -26.30 2.37 0.33
N HIS A 179 -26.03 2.19 -0.97
CA HIS A 179 -27.00 2.52 -2.02
C HIS A 179 -28.29 1.71 -1.93
N LEU A 180 -28.22 0.44 -1.49
CA LEU A 180 -29.39 -0.38 -1.24
C LEU A 180 -30.27 0.18 -0.11
N HIS A 181 -29.66 0.63 0.99
CA HIS A 181 -30.41 1.30 2.07
C HIS A 181 -31.00 2.64 1.60
N TRP A 182 -30.27 3.38 0.76
CA TRP A 182 -30.71 4.68 0.26
C TRP A 182 -31.89 4.65 -0.70
N LYS A 183 -32.25 3.47 -1.23
CA LYS A 183 -33.47 3.30 -2.01
C LYS A 183 -34.72 3.68 -1.21
N ASN A 184 -34.77 3.30 0.06
CA ASN A 184 -35.95 3.46 0.91
C ASN A 184 -35.72 4.43 2.08
N HIS A 185 -34.47 4.81 2.34
CA HIS A 185 -34.10 5.60 3.51
C HIS A 185 -33.19 6.75 3.11
N GLU A 186 -33.45 7.93 3.65
CA GLU A 186 -32.62 9.10 3.37
C GLU A 186 -31.24 9.05 4.03
N THR A 187 -31.13 8.36 5.16
CA THR A 187 -29.91 8.26 5.96
C THR A 187 -29.49 6.82 6.12
N VAL A 188 -28.21 6.60 6.41
CA VAL A 188 -27.67 5.28 6.75
C VAL A 188 -26.60 5.38 7.83
N LYS A 189 -26.58 4.44 8.77
CA LYS A 189 -25.50 4.33 9.75
C LYS A 189 -24.41 3.41 9.23
N VAL A 190 -23.16 3.81 9.32
CA VAL A 190 -22.02 2.95 9.02
C VAL A 190 -21.30 2.65 10.33
N ILE A 191 -21.24 1.38 10.72
CA ILE A 191 -20.62 0.94 11.99
C ILE A 191 -19.26 0.33 11.68
N CYS A 192 -18.19 1.00 12.10
CA CYS A 192 -16.82 0.58 11.82
C CYS A 192 -16.23 -0.15 13.03
N LYS A 193 -16.21 -1.49 13.00
CA LYS A 193 -15.64 -2.32 14.08
C LYS A 193 -14.93 -3.58 13.53
N PRO A 194 -13.66 -3.84 13.89
CA PRO A 194 -12.75 -3.00 14.68
C PRO A 194 -12.19 -1.84 13.85
N CYS A 195 -11.94 -0.70 14.50
CA CYS A 195 -11.37 0.50 13.88
C CYS A 195 -10.31 1.09 14.80
N LYS A 196 -9.18 1.53 14.24
CA LYS A 196 -8.17 2.28 14.99
C LYS A 196 -8.67 3.71 15.27
N PRO A 197 -8.15 4.39 16.31
CA PRO A 197 -8.39 5.82 16.46
C PRO A 197 -7.93 6.56 15.20
N GLY A 198 -8.71 7.54 14.75
CA GLY A 198 -8.43 8.31 13.52
C GLY A 198 -8.90 7.65 12.23
N GLN A 199 -8.80 6.31 12.12
CA GLN A 199 -9.15 5.57 10.89
C GLN A 199 -10.63 5.73 10.47
N VAL A 200 -11.53 6.04 11.41
CA VAL A 200 -12.94 6.27 11.09
C VAL A 200 -13.14 7.49 10.19
N HIS A 201 -12.26 8.50 10.31
CA HIS A 201 -12.31 9.71 9.48
C HIS A 201 -11.85 9.39 8.05
N GLU A 202 -10.79 8.57 7.89
CA GLU A 202 -10.35 8.08 6.59
C GLU A 202 -11.46 7.28 5.89
N TYR A 203 -12.15 6.41 6.63
CA TYR A 203 -13.31 5.69 6.09
C TYR A 203 -14.47 6.60 5.75
N ALA A 204 -14.73 7.65 6.55
CA ALA A 204 -15.79 8.60 6.25
C ALA A 204 -15.51 9.35 4.94
N GLU A 205 -14.27 9.81 4.75
CA GLU A 205 -13.83 10.49 3.52
C GLU A 205 -13.88 9.56 2.30
N GLU A 206 -13.35 8.34 2.43
CA GLU A 206 -13.35 7.36 1.34
C GLU A 206 -14.78 6.96 0.94
N LEU A 207 -15.67 6.73 1.92
CA LEU A 207 -17.07 6.42 1.65
C LEU A 207 -17.80 7.61 1.04
N ALA A 208 -17.64 8.83 1.56
CA ALA A 208 -18.24 10.03 1.00
C ALA A 208 -17.89 10.18 -0.48
N ARG A 209 -16.61 10.00 -0.81
CA ARG A 209 -16.11 10.04 -2.18
C ARG A 209 -16.70 8.94 -3.07
N LEU A 210 -16.72 7.69 -2.59
CA LEU A 210 -17.14 6.54 -3.39
C LEU A 210 -18.66 6.49 -3.59
N SER A 211 -19.44 6.82 -2.55
CA SER A 211 -20.89 6.73 -2.55
C SER A 211 -21.57 8.06 -2.94
N LYS A 212 -20.80 9.15 -3.06
CA LYS A 212 -21.30 10.53 -3.22
C LYS A 212 -22.28 10.94 -2.11
N GLY A 213 -22.10 10.36 -0.92
CA GLY A 213 -22.95 10.62 0.24
C GLY A 213 -22.36 11.73 1.10
N ILE A 214 -23.23 12.45 1.82
CA ILE A 214 -22.84 13.54 2.71
C ILE A 214 -22.67 13.00 4.13
N VAL A 215 -21.51 13.26 4.74
CA VAL A 215 -21.25 12.92 6.14
C VAL A 215 -21.95 13.94 7.04
N ILE A 216 -22.92 13.48 7.84
CA ILE A 216 -23.66 14.35 8.76
C ILE A 216 -22.94 14.47 10.10
N ASP A 217 -22.58 13.33 10.69
CA ASP A 217 -22.01 13.23 12.04
C ASP A 217 -21.12 11.99 12.16
N ILE A 218 -19.98 12.14 12.85
CA ILE A 218 -19.08 11.05 13.21
C ILE A 218 -19.10 10.91 14.73
N LYS A 219 -19.61 9.78 15.21
CA LYS A 219 -19.74 9.50 16.65
C LYS A 219 -18.49 8.81 17.20
N PRO A 220 -18.16 9.02 18.49
CA PRO A 220 -17.00 8.40 19.14
C PRO A 220 -17.05 6.86 19.15
N ASN A 221 -18.24 6.26 19.04
CA ASN A 221 -18.41 4.80 19.00
C ASN A 221 -18.08 4.17 17.63
N ASN A 222 -17.30 4.85 16.79
CA ASN A 222 -16.97 4.50 15.41
C ASN A 222 -18.21 4.32 14.51
N ILE A 223 -19.20 5.20 14.69
CA ILE A 223 -20.44 5.20 13.90
C ILE A 223 -20.47 6.47 13.08
N ILE A 224 -20.65 6.34 11.78
CA ILE A 224 -20.78 7.46 10.85
C ILE A 224 -22.23 7.51 10.38
N ILE A 225 -22.85 8.68 10.41
CA ILE A 225 -24.19 8.91 9.85
C ILE A 225 -24.01 9.56 8.49
N PHE A 226 -24.46 8.87 7.45
CA PHE A 226 -24.47 9.38 6.08
C PHE A 226 -25.87 9.76 5.64
N TYR A 227 -25.94 10.80 4.82
CA TYR A 227 -27.13 11.24 4.10
C TYR A 227 -26.89 11.09 2.60
N ARG A 228 -27.92 10.69 1.87
CA ARG A 228 -27.83 10.41 0.42
C ARG A 228 -27.85 11.66 -0.48
N GLY A 229 -28.35 12.80 0.02
CA GLY A 229 -28.66 14.01 -0.78
C GLY A 229 -30.16 14.16 -1.07
N LYS A 230 -30.64 15.40 -1.32
CA LYS A 230 -32.08 15.62 -1.62
C LYS A 230 -32.46 15.01 -2.97
N ASN A 231 -31.54 15.10 -3.95
CA ASN A 231 -31.73 14.64 -5.32
C ASN A 231 -31.11 13.26 -5.60
N TYR A 232 -31.19 12.33 -4.63
CA TYR A 232 -30.60 11.02 -4.80
C TYR A 232 -31.26 10.23 -5.94
N ALA A 233 -30.47 9.91 -6.95
CA ALA A 233 -30.80 8.95 -7.99
C ALA A 233 -29.94 7.68 -7.79
N GLN A 234 -30.56 6.51 -7.93
CA GLN A 234 -29.82 5.25 -7.83
C GLN A 234 -28.79 5.19 -8.98
N PRO A 235 -27.48 5.02 -8.68
CA PRO A 235 -26.48 4.92 -9.73
C PRO A 235 -26.66 3.63 -10.53
N GLU A 236 -26.43 3.71 -11.84
CA GLU A 236 -26.45 2.54 -12.73
C GLU A 236 -25.43 1.49 -12.28
N VAL A 237 -24.22 1.94 -11.91
CA VAL A 237 -23.18 1.11 -11.31
C VAL A 237 -23.18 1.30 -9.79
N MET A 238 -23.83 0.38 -9.09
CA MET A 238 -23.99 0.44 -7.62
C MET A 238 -22.69 0.29 -6.82
N SER A 239 -21.67 -0.34 -7.39
CA SER A 239 -20.34 -0.50 -6.79
C SER A 239 -19.32 0.16 -7.71
N PRO A 240 -18.73 1.32 -7.32
CA PRO A 240 -17.81 2.03 -8.19
C PRO A 240 -16.61 1.15 -8.60
N PRO A 241 -16.14 1.23 -9.86
CA PRO A 241 -15.01 0.41 -10.34
C PRO A 241 -13.69 0.76 -9.65
N ASN A 242 -13.59 1.98 -9.09
CA ASN A 242 -12.42 2.48 -8.36
C ASN A 242 -12.31 1.91 -6.93
N THR A 243 -12.98 0.80 -6.64
CA THR A 243 -12.97 0.15 -5.32
C THR A 243 -12.24 -1.20 -5.34
N LEU A 244 -11.68 -1.59 -4.20
CA LEU A 244 -11.11 -2.91 -4.05
C LEU A 244 -12.20 -3.98 -4.02
N SER A 245 -11.89 -5.16 -4.57
CA SER A 245 -12.70 -6.35 -4.34
C SER A 245 -12.62 -6.81 -2.88
N LYS A 246 -13.64 -7.54 -2.40
CA LYS A 246 -13.70 -8.08 -1.03
C LYS A 246 -12.46 -8.89 -0.62
N ALA A 247 -11.88 -9.65 -1.57
CA ALA A 247 -10.67 -10.45 -1.33
C ALA A 247 -9.41 -9.57 -1.23
N LYS A 248 -9.24 -8.63 -2.17
CA LYS A 248 -8.13 -7.67 -2.18
C LYS A 248 -8.13 -6.77 -0.93
N ALA A 249 -9.30 -6.33 -0.48
CA ALA A 249 -9.44 -5.55 0.75
C ALA A 249 -8.97 -6.32 2.00
N LEU A 250 -9.29 -7.62 2.08
CA LEU A 250 -8.79 -8.48 3.16
C LEU A 250 -7.27 -8.66 3.08
N GLU A 251 -6.72 -8.76 1.87
CA GLU A 251 -5.28 -8.88 1.65
C GLU A 251 -4.53 -7.60 2.07
N LYS A 252 -5.04 -6.42 1.68
CA LYS A 252 -4.55 -5.11 2.12
C LYS A 252 -4.48 -5.04 3.65
N TYR A 253 -5.55 -5.46 4.34
CA TYR A 253 -5.57 -5.52 5.80
C TYR A 253 -4.49 -6.44 6.38
N ARG A 254 -4.29 -7.64 5.82
CA ARG A 254 -3.25 -8.59 6.27
C ARG A 254 -1.84 -8.01 6.10
N PHE A 255 -1.58 -7.33 4.99
CA PHE A 255 -0.29 -6.67 4.78
C PHE A 255 -0.08 -5.51 5.75
N GLY A 256 -1.10 -4.67 5.98
CA GLY A 256 -1.04 -3.58 6.97
C GLY A 256 -0.73 -4.10 8.38
N GLN A 257 -1.44 -5.13 8.83
CA GLN A 257 -1.18 -5.77 10.13
C GLN A 257 0.23 -6.37 10.21
N SER A 258 0.70 -7.02 9.16
CA SER A 258 2.08 -7.53 9.13
C SER A 258 3.11 -6.40 9.12
N LEU A 259 2.81 -5.25 8.53
CA LEU A 259 3.68 -4.09 8.50
C LEU A 259 3.83 -3.53 9.92
N GLU A 260 2.71 -3.26 10.59
CA GLU A 260 2.68 -2.77 11.97
C GLU A 260 3.51 -3.64 12.93
N HIS A 261 3.30 -4.96 12.89
CA HIS A 261 4.07 -5.88 13.74
C HIS A 261 5.57 -5.89 13.37
N THR A 262 5.90 -5.69 12.09
CA THR A 262 7.30 -5.63 11.65
C THR A 262 7.95 -4.33 12.10
N SER A 263 7.26 -3.19 12.02
CA SER A 263 7.77 -1.89 12.50
C SER A 263 7.97 -1.89 14.02
N GLN A 264 7.01 -2.39 14.81
CA GLN A 264 7.19 -2.59 16.26
C GLN A 264 8.36 -3.53 16.60
N PHE A 265 8.61 -4.53 15.75
CA PHE A 265 9.77 -5.41 15.92
C PHE A 265 11.09 -4.70 15.60
N ILE A 266 11.13 -3.83 14.59
CA ILE A 266 12.29 -3.00 14.26
C ILE A 266 12.59 -2.04 15.41
N GLU A 267 11.60 -1.33 15.93
CA GLU A 267 11.73 -0.41 17.07
C GLU A 267 12.35 -1.11 18.29
N ARG A 268 11.85 -2.31 18.62
CA ARG A 268 12.42 -3.12 19.72
C ARG A 268 13.88 -3.49 19.48
N LEU A 269 14.27 -3.85 18.26
CA LEU A 269 15.65 -4.21 17.93
C LEU A 269 16.58 -2.99 17.92
N GLU A 270 16.09 -1.82 17.48
CA GLU A 270 16.85 -0.57 17.51
C GLU A 270 17.13 -0.16 18.95
N LYS A 271 16.14 -0.26 19.84
CA LYS A 271 16.32 -0.05 21.28
C LYS A 271 17.32 -1.04 21.91
N GLU A 272 17.20 -2.33 21.60
CA GLU A 272 18.15 -3.37 22.08
C GLU A 272 19.58 -3.06 21.63
N LEU A 273 19.77 -2.59 20.39
CA LEU A 273 21.07 -2.20 19.86
C LEU A 273 21.64 -0.99 20.61
N GLU A 274 20.81 0.02 20.87
CA GLU A 274 21.20 1.23 21.59
C GLU A 274 21.61 0.92 23.04
N GLU A 275 20.80 0.14 23.76
CA GLU A 275 21.10 -0.30 25.13
C GLU A 275 22.43 -1.06 25.19
N TYR A 276 22.71 -1.91 24.19
CA TYR A 276 23.98 -2.61 24.08
C TYR A 276 25.17 -1.65 23.88
N HIS A 277 25.03 -0.64 23.02
CA HIS A 277 26.05 0.38 22.81
C HIS A 277 26.30 1.22 24.06
N GLN A 278 25.25 1.61 24.78
CA GLN A 278 25.35 2.32 26.05
C GLN A 278 26.08 1.48 27.11
N HIS A 279 25.78 0.18 27.19
CA HIS A 279 26.47 -0.75 28.06
C HIS A 279 27.97 -0.81 27.72
N LEU A 280 28.33 -1.01 26.45
CA LEU A 280 29.73 -1.01 26.03
C LEU A 280 30.45 0.30 26.38
N ALA A 281 29.79 1.45 26.21
CA ALA A 281 30.36 2.76 26.56
C ALA A 281 30.64 2.88 28.08
N LYS A 282 29.71 2.45 28.93
CA LYS A 282 29.89 2.41 30.39
C LYS A 282 31.05 1.51 30.80
N PHE A 283 31.14 0.32 30.20
CA PHE A 283 32.23 -0.63 30.47
C PHE A 283 33.60 -0.11 30.03
N ARG A 284 33.68 0.68 28.96
CA ARG A 284 34.93 1.31 28.53
C ARG A 284 35.37 2.40 29.50
N LYS A 285 34.47 3.32 29.88
CA LYS A 285 34.74 4.39 30.86
C LYS A 285 35.25 3.82 32.19
N GLY A 286 34.58 2.80 32.73
CA GLY A 286 35.02 2.18 33.99
C GLY A 286 36.43 1.56 33.93
N LYS A 287 36.89 1.10 32.76
CA LYS A 287 38.27 0.59 32.58
C LYS A 287 39.30 1.72 32.49
N GLU A 288 38.95 2.82 31.85
CA GLU A 288 39.81 4.01 31.75
C GLU A 288 39.98 4.66 33.13
N ASP A 289 38.90 4.76 33.91
CA ASP A 289 38.92 5.30 35.28
C ASP A 289 39.77 4.44 36.24
N THR A 290 39.76 3.11 36.10
CA THR A 290 40.63 2.22 36.90
C THR A 290 42.10 2.29 36.49
N THR A 291 42.39 2.53 35.20
CA THR A 291 43.77 2.58 34.69
C THR A 291 44.44 3.90 35.07
N THR A 292 43.68 4.99 35.19
CA THR A 292 44.18 6.33 35.54
C THR A 292 44.42 6.49 37.05
N ARG A 293 43.93 5.57 37.88
CA ARG A 293 44.02 5.59 39.36
C ARG A 293 45.17 4.75 39.94
N CYS A 294 45.94 4.08 39.09
CA CYS A 294 47.16 3.33 39.44
C CYS A 294 48.39 4.09 38.94
#